data_AF-A0A9C9TIN1-F1
#
_entry.id   AF-A0A9C9TIN1-F1
#
_cell.length_a   1.000
_cell.length_b   1.000
_cell.length_c   1.000
_cell.angle_alpha   90.00
_cell.angle_beta   90.00
_cell.angle_gamma   90.00
#
_symmetry.space_group_name_H-M   'P 1'
#
loop_
_entity.id
_entity.type
_entity.pdbx_description
1 polymer ?
#
loop_
_entity_poly.entity_id
_entity_poly.type
_entity_poly.pdbx_seq_one_letter_code
_entity_poly.pdbx_strand_id
1 'polypeptide(L)'
;MSRTRSMVQRYPYTRGPDGKNICRYCHGTVPRPRIYWCSAACVDAAYLRCDPKVQRRKVEERDHGVCAVCGLDTGAVQEAYNRALNAVGLAAGRYSEPHKAVAERMRALRIASSQGKHWAWDIGHLWEMDHIVPVIEGGDEIDDVLSNLRTLC
;
A
#
# COMPACT_ATOMS: atom_id res chain seq x y z
N MET A 1 -2.81 -7.65 26.75
CA MET A 1 -2.48 -8.72 25.78
C MET A 1 -1.17 -9.39 26.21
N SER A 2 -1.27 -10.51 26.92
CA SER A 2 -0.11 -11.33 27.27
C SER A 2 0.44 -11.98 26.00
N ARG A 3 1.68 -11.66 25.62
CA ARG A 3 2.30 -12.24 24.41
C ARG A 3 2.75 -13.66 24.72
N THR A 4 2.32 -14.61 23.91
CA THR A 4 2.75 -16.01 24.02
C THR A 4 4.27 -16.10 23.87
N ARG A 5 4.87 -17.01 24.65
CA ARG A 5 6.31 -17.27 24.69
C ARG A 5 6.91 -17.55 23.29
N SER A 6 6.09 -18.04 22.35
CA SER A 6 6.48 -18.31 20.96
C SER A 6 6.75 -17.06 20.12
N MET A 7 6.03 -15.95 20.34
CA MET A 7 6.21 -14.73 19.54
C MET A 7 7.54 -14.02 19.85
N VAL A 8 7.97 -14.07 21.11
CA VAL A 8 9.24 -13.51 21.58
C VAL A 8 10.43 -14.31 21.05
N GLN A 9 10.29 -15.64 20.93
CA GLN A 9 11.33 -16.49 20.34
C GLN A 9 11.50 -16.22 18.84
N ARG A 10 10.40 -15.98 18.11
CA ARG A 10 10.45 -15.74 16.66
C ARG A 10 10.98 -14.35 16.30
N TYR A 11 10.66 -13.33 17.10
CA TYR A 11 11.12 -11.96 16.87
C TYR A 11 11.67 -11.37 18.18
N PRO A 12 12.91 -11.71 18.55
CA PRO A 12 13.49 -11.25 19.80
C PRO A 12 13.58 -9.72 19.86
N TYR A 13 13.47 -9.16 21.06
CA TYR A 13 13.79 -7.76 21.30
C TYR A 13 15.30 -7.65 21.56
N THR A 14 15.92 -6.64 20.97
CA THR A 14 17.34 -6.36 21.19
C THR A 14 17.50 -5.58 22.50
N ARG A 15 18.53 -5.92 23.28
CA ARG A 15 18.89 -5.20 24.51
C ARG A 15 20.16 -4.39 24.30
N GLY A 16 20.19 -3.19 24.86
CA GLY A 16 21.38 -2.35 24.91
C GLY A 16 22.31 -2.74 26.07
N PRO A 17 23.48 -2.08 26.18
CA PRO A 17 24.45 -2.33 27.25
C PRO A 17 23.89 -2.12 28.66
N ASP A 18 22.89 -1.25 28.81
CA ASP A 18 22.21 -0.97 30.08
C ASP A 18 21.10 -1.99 30.42
N GLY A 19 20.97 -3.07 29.64
CA GLY A 19 19.98 -4.12 29.82
C GLY A 19 18.56 -3.72 29.41
N LYS A 20 18.34 -2.48 28.95
CA LYS A 20 17.04 -2.00 28.46
C LYS A 20 16.84 -2.40 27.00
N ASN A 21 15.58 -2.48 26.59
CA ASN A 21 15.25 -2.75 25.20
C ASN A 21 15.65 -1.57 24.32
N ILE A 22 16.15 -1.84 23.11
CA ILE A 22 16.44 -0.82 22.10
C ILE A 22 15.37 -0.83 21.00
N CYS A 23 15.11 0.35 20.45
CA CYS A 23 14.11 0.57 19.42
C CYS A 23 14.53 -0.13 18.13
N ARG A 24 13.58 -0.78 17.46
CA ARG A 24 13.82 -1.45 16.18
C ARG A 24 14.03 -0.51 14.99
N TYR A 25 13.72 0.78 15.14
CA TYR A 25 13.92 1.78 14.09
C TYR A 25 15.15 2.64 14.37
N CYS A 26 15.10 3.48 15.41
CA CYS A 26 16.17 4.44 15.70
C CYS A 26 17.30 3.91 16.59
N HIS A 27 17.21 2.65 17.04
CA HIS A 27 18.16 2.01 17.97
C HIS A 27 18.32 2.68 19.35
N GLY A 28 17.54 3.72 19.65
CA GLY A 28 17.51 4.37 20.97
C GLY A 28 16.84 3.53 22.06
N THR A 29 17.04 3.89 23.31
CA THR A 29 16.43 3.21 24.47
C THR A 29 14.90 3.28 24.43
N VAL A 30 14.24 2.15 24.68
CA VAL A 30 12.77 2.08 24.74
C VAL A 30 12.29 2.38 26.17
N PRO A 31 11.45 3.40 26.39
CA PRO A 31 10.89 3.70 27.70
C PRO A 31 9.78 2.70 28.06
N ARG A 32 9.65 2.39 29.35
CA ARG A 32 8.50 1.59 29.84
C ARG A 32 7.19 2.37 29.66
N PRO A 33 6.05 1.71 29.39
CA PRO A 33 5.84 0.26 29.27
C PRO A 33 6.07 -0.29 27.85
N ARG A 34 6.67 0.47 26.92
CA ARG A 34 6.92 0.02 25.55
C ARG A 34 8.00 -1.07 25.52
N ILE A 35 8.00 -1.88 24.46
CA ILE A 35 8.88 -3.05 24.34
C ILE A 35 9.79 -2.98 23.11
N TYR A 36 9.25 -2.63 21.92
CA TYR A 36 9.99 -2.70 20.65
C TYR A 36 10.31 -1.34 20.02
N TRP A 37 9.57 -0.30 20.37
CA TRP A 37 9.65 1.02 19.74
C TRP A 37 9.63 2.10 20.81
N CYS A 38 10.44 3.14 20.65
CA CYS A 38 10.52 4.22 21.64
C CYS A 38 9.32 5.19 21.56
N SER A 39 8.70 5.35 20.39
CA SER A 39 7.62 6.31 20.13
C SER A 39 6.65 5.81 19.06
N ALA A 40 5.52 6.50 18.88
CA ALA A 40 4.64 6.27 17.73
C ALA A 40 5.33 6.65 16.40
N ALA A 41 6.10 7.74 16.37
CA ALA A 41 6.85 8.14 15.19
C ALA A 41 7.82 7.05 14.67
N CYS A 42 8.51 6.34 15.56
CA CYS A 42 9.36 5.21 15.16
C CYS A 42 8.56 4.00 14.64
N VAL A 43 7.32 3.82 15.11
CA VAL A 43 6.42 2.79 14.57
C VAL A 43 6.02 3.16 13.15
N ASP A 44 5.58 4.41 12.95
CA ASP A 44 5.13 4.90 11.65
C ASP A 44 6.25 4.90 10.62
N ALA A 45 7.44 5.36 10.99
CA ALA A 45 8.60 5.39 10.11
C ALA A 45 9.09 3.98 9.73
N ALA A 46 9.06 3.04 10.67
CA ALA A 46 9.39 1.65 10.37
C ALA A 46 8.37 1.01 9.42
N TYR A 47 7.07 1.21 9.65
CA TYR A 47 6.04 0.72 8.74
C TYR A 47 6.10 1.37 7.37
N LEU A 48 6.37 2.69 7.29
CA LEU A 48 6.56 3.35 6.01
C LEU A 48 7.74 2.74 5.23
N ARG A 49 8.82 2.35 5.92
CA ARG A 49 9.99 1.75 5.26
C ARG A 49 9.72 0.33 4.73
N CYS A 50 8.93 -0.49 5.42
CA CYS A 50 8.85 -1.93 5.07
C CYS A 50 7.44 -2.50 4.79
N ASP A 51 6.37 -1.74 5.04
CA ASP A 51 5.00 -2.20 4.80
C ASP A 51 4.43 -1.58 3.50
N PRO A 52 4.31 -2.38 2.42
CA PRO A 52 3.80 -1.88 1.14
C PRO A 52 2.36 -1.35 1.23
N LYS A 53 1.56 -1.77 2.22
CA LYS A 53 0.21 -1.20 2.43
C LYS A 53 0.27 0.22 2.96
N VAL A 54 1.21 0.49 3.86
CA VAL A 54 1.42 1.85 4.40
C VAL A 54 2.01 2.75 3.33
N GLN A 55 2.98 2.25 2.56
CA GLN A 55 3.55 2.94 1.40
C GLN A 55 2.46 3.28 0.38
N ARG A 56 1.67 2.30 -0.06
CA ARG A 56 0.60 2.51 -1.06
C ARG A 56 -0.42 3.54 -0.60
N ARG A 57 -0.86 3.48 0.66
CA ARG A 57 -1.76 4.49 1.24
C ARG A 57 -1.14 5.89 1.24
N LYS A 58 0.14 6.01 1.59
CA LYS A 58 0.84 7.30 1.61
C LYS A 58 1.04 7.89 0.21
N VAL A 59 1.27 7.02 -0.78
CA VAL A 59 1.32 7.40 -2.19
C VAL A 59 -0.05 7.84 -2.68
N GLU A 60 -1.12 7.13 -2.32
CA GLU A 60 -2.49 7.55 -2.66
C GLU A 60 -2.87 8.90 -2.03
N GLU A 61 -2.52 9.12 -0.76
CA GLU A 61 -2.71 10.40 -0.06
C GLU A 61 -1.98 11.56 -0.75
N ARG A 62 -0.83 11.29 -1.39
CA ARG A 62 0.03 12.30 -2.04
C ARG A 62 -0.35 12.54 -3.51
N ASP A 63 -0.52 11.46 -4.27
CA ASP A 63 -0.63 11.48 -5.73
C ASP A 63 -2.08 11.43 -6.21
N HIS A 64 -3.02 11.06 -5.34
CA HIS A 64 -4.44 10.92 -5.65
C HIS A 64 -4.74 10.03 -6.87
N GLY A 65 -3.87 9.04 -7.14
CA GLY A 65 -4.02 8.14 -8.28
C GLY A 65 -3.60 8.75 -9.63
N VAL A 66 -2.92 9.89 -9.64
CA VAL A 66 -2.40 10.51 -10.87
C VAL A 66 -1.06 9.88 -11.23
N CYS A 67 -0.96 9.34 -12.45
CA CYS A 67 0.27 8.70 -12.93
C CYS A 67 1.42 9.71 -13.03
N ALA A 68 2.54 9.42 -12.37
CA ALA A 68 3.72 10.29 -12.36
C ALA A 68 4.43 10.38 -13.72
N VAL A 69 4.18 9.44 -14.64
CA VAL A 69 4.82 9.40 -15.97
C VAL A 69 3.97 10.10 -17.03
N CYS A 70 2.69 9.74 -17.13
CA CYS A 70 1.81 10.24 -18.20
C CYS A 70 0.78 11.29 -17.74
N GLY A 71 0.63 11.53 -16.44
CA GLY A 71 -0.36 12.46 -15.89
C GLY A 71 -1.80 11.97 -15.94
N LEU A 72 -2.05 10.70 -16.31
CA LEU A 72 -3.40 10.13 -16.31
C LEU A 72 -3.97 10.10 -14.90
N ASP A 73 -5.11 10.75 -14.70
CA ASP A 73 -5.92 10.65 -13.49
C ASP A 73 -6.75 9.36 -13.52
N THR A 74 -6.30 8.36 -12.76
CA THR A 74 -6.94 7.04 -12.72
C THR A 74 -8.24 7.06 -11.92
N GLY A 75 -8.42 8.03 -11.00
CA GLY A 75 -9.68 8.29 -10.32
C GLY A 75 -10.74 8.79 -11.29
N ALA A 76 -10.40 9.76 -12.14
CA ALA A 76 -11.29 10.28 -13.18
C ALA A 76 -11.72 9.20 -14.19
N VAL A 77 -10.80 8.31 -14.59
CA VAL A 77 -11.13 7.15 -15.45
C VAL A 77 -12.10 6.20 -14.74
N GLN A 78 -11.82 5.86 -13.48
CA GLN A 78 -12.66 5.00 -12.65
C GLN A 78 -14.07 5.58 -12.48
N GLU A 79 -14.20 6.89 -12.28
CA GLU A 79 -15.50 7.57 -12.23
C GLU A 79 -16.23 7.57 -13.57
N ALA A 80 -15.53 7.79 -14.69
CA ALA A 80 -16.13 7.77 -16.01
C ALA A 80 -16.75 6.39 -16.33
N TYR A 81 -16.05 5.31 -16.01
CA TYR A 81 -16.58 3.96 -16.13
C TYR A 81 -17.78 3.70 -15.21
N ASN A 82 -17.74 4.17 -13.97
CA ASN A 82 -18.87 4.06 -13.04
C ASN A 82 -20.11 4.79 -13.59
N ARG A 83 -19.94 5.98 -14.16
CA ARG A 83 -21.02 6.73 -14.82
C ARG A 83 -21.58 5.96 -16.02
N ALA A 84 -20.72 5.39 -16.86
CA ALA A 84 -21.14 4.60 -18.01
C ALA A 84 -21.92 3.33 -17.59
N LEU A 85 -21.43 2.60 -16.58
CA LEU A 85 -22.12 1.44 -16.01
C LEU A 85 -23.51 1.78 -15.51
N ASN A 86 -23.62 2.88 -14.75
CA ASN A 86 -24.91 3.34 -14.24
C ASN A 86 -25.87 3.74 -15.36
N ALA A 87 -25.39 4.52 -16.34
CA ALA A 87 -26.22 4.95 -17.47
C ALA A 87 -26.74 3.77 -18.29
N VAL A 88 -25.88 2.80 -18.62
CA VAL A 88 -26.29 1.59 -19.34
C VAL A 88 -27.20 0.72 -18.49
N GLY A 89 -26.95 0.61 -17.18
CA GLY A 89 -27.80 -0.12 -16.25
C GLY A 89 -29.21 0.46 -16.13
N LEU A 90 -29.35 1.79 -16.23
CA LEU A 90 -30.64 2.47 -16.25
C LEU A 90 -31.36 2.30 -17.59
N ALA A 91 -30.64 2.37 -18.72
CA ALA A 91 -31.23 2.32 -20.06
C ALA A 91 -31.58 0.91 -20.53
N ALA A 92 -30.72 -0.07 -20.26
CA ALA A 92 -30.80 -1.44 -20.78
C ALA A 92 -31.00 -2.51 -19.68
N GLY A 93 -31.05 -2.09 -18.41
CA GLY A 93 -31.13 -3.00 -17.26
C GLY A 93 -29.75 -3.43 -16.75
N ARG A 94 -29.63 -3.58 -15.43
CA ARG A 94 -28.43 -4.14 -14.80
C ARG A 94 -28.22 -5.59 -15.25
N TYR A 95 -26.96 -5.97 -15.43
CA TYR A 95 -26.55 -7.30 -15.93
C TYR A 95 -27.04 -7.66 -17.35
N SER A 96 -27.60 -6.71 -18.08
CA SER A 96 -27.80 -6.85 -19.53
C SER A 96 -26.47 -6.99 -20.25
N GLU A 97 -26.48 -7.54 -21.46
CA GLU A 97 -25.29 -7.70 -22.28
C GLU A 97 -24.50 -6.39 -22.51
N PRO A 98 -25.13 -5.23 -22.81
CA PRO A 98 -24.38 -3.97 -22.90
C PRO A 98 -23.80 -3.53 -21.54
N HIS A 99 -24.50 -3.77 -20.42
CA HIS A 99 -23.97 -3.47 -19.09
C HIS A 99 -22.74 -4.33 -18.77
N LYS A 100 -22.79 -5.63 -19.07
CA LYS A 100 -21.65 -6.55 -18.91
C LYS A 100 -20.47 -6.12 -19.79
N ALA A 101 -20.70 -5.71 -21.04
CA ALA A 101 -19.64 -5.29 -21.94
C ALA A 101 -18.86 -4.07 -21.42
N VAL A 102 -19.55 -3.10 -20.79
CA VAL A 102 -18.89 -1.96 -20.12
C VAL A 102 -18.09 -2.44 -18.91
N ALA A 103 -18.65 -3.33 -18.10
CA ALA A 103 -17.98 -3.87 -16.92
C ALA A 103 -16.72 -4.67 -17.29
N GLU A 104 -16.77 -5.42 -18.39
CA GLU A 104 -15.63 -6.18 -18.91
C GLU A 104 -14.51 -5.26 -19.40
N ARG A 105 -14.83 -4.22 -20.16
CA ARG A 105 -13.84 -3.20 -20.58
C ARG A 105 -13.16 -2.55 -19.38
N MET A 106 -13.92 -2.25 -18.35
CA MET A 106 -13.38 -1.70 -17.11
C MET A 106 -12.45 -2.68 -16.39
N ARG A 107 -12.84 -3.96 -16.31
CA ARG A 107 -12.01 -5.03 -15.72
C ARG A 107 -10.71 -5.22 -16.48
N ALA A 108 -10.72 -5.10 -17.81
CA ALA A 108 -9.54 -5.22 -18.64
C ALA A 108 -8.48 -4.12 -18.40
N LEU A 109 -8.88 -2.96 -17.87
CA LEU A 109 -7.97 -1.87 -17.53
C LEU A 109 -7.40 -1.96 -16.10
N ARG A 110 -8.01 -2.78 -15.25
CA ARG A 110 -7.58 -2.90 -13.85
C ARG A 110 -6.31 -3.73 -13.78
N ILE A 111 -5.37 -3.29 -12.96
CA ILE A 111 -4.13 -4.03 -12.72
C ILE A 111 -4.50 -5.33 -12.00
N ALA A 112 -4.21 -6.46 -12.64
CA ALA A 112 -4.36 -7.76 -12.03
C ALA A 112 -3.34 -7.87 -10.89
N SER A 113 -3.81 -7.88 -9.64
CA SER A 113 -2.92 -8.12 -8.49
C SER A 113 -2.32 -9.52 -8.62
N SER A 114 -1.00 -9.59 -8.81
CA SER A 114 -0.23 -10.83 -9.00
C SER A 114 -0.18 -11.73 -7.77
N GLN A 115 -0.81 -11.34 -6.65
CA GLN A 115 -1.03 -12.23 -5.52
C GLN A 115 -2.33 -13.01 -5.73
N GLY A 116 -2.25 -14.05 -6.57
CA GLY A 116 -3.30 -15.04 -6.84
C GLY A 116 -3.77 -15.81 -5.60
N LYS A 117 -4.42 -15.11 -4.67
CA LYS A 117 -5.41 -15.66 -3.75
C LYS A 117 -6.76 -15.18 -4.24
N HIS A 118 -7.73 -16.09 -4.31
CA HIS A 118 -9.05 -15.83 -4.89
C HIS A 118 -9.81 -14.62 -4.30
N TRP A 119 -9.37 -14.03 -3.18
CA TRP A 119 -9.93 -12.83 -2.57
C TRP A 119 -9.31 -11.51 -3.06
N ALA A 120 -8.20 -11.55 -3.81
CA ALA A 120 -7.48 -10.36 -4.31
C ALA A 120 -7.82 -9.99 -5.76
N TRP A 121 -8.62 -10.80 -6.47
CA TRP A 121 -9.12 -10.48 -7.82
C TRP A 121 -10.03 -9.24 -7.85
N ASP A 122 -10.51 -8.79 -6.70
CA ASP A 122 -11.46 -7.67 -6.59
C ASP A 122 -10.84 -6.34 -6.16
N ILE A 123 -9.51 -6.28 -5.93
CA ILE A 123 -8.82 -5.01 -5.66
C ILE A 123 -8.47 -4.36 -7.00
N GLY A 124 -9.51 -4.11 -7.81
CA GLY A 124 -9.41 -3.57 -9.14
C GLY A 124 -9.15 -2.07 -9.12
N HIS A 125 -7.91 -1.67 -8.87
CA HIS A 125 -7.46 -0.30 -9.07
C HIS A 125 -6.86 -0.14 -10.47
N LEU A 126 -6.87 1.09 -10.95
CA LEU A 126 -6.32 1.50 -12.25
C LEU A 126 -4.89 2.04 -12.13
N TRP A 127 -4.21 1.72 -11.03
CA TRP A 127 -2.86 2.20 -10.73
C TRP A 127 -2.14 1.31 -9.71
N GLU A 128 -0.80 1.31 -9.77
CA GLU A 128 0.12 0.64 -8.86
C GLU A 128 1.15 1.61 -8.27
N MET A 129 1.64 1.27 -7.08
CA MET A 129 2.78 1.95 -6.48
C MET A 129 4.08 1.31 -6.99
N ASP A 130 5.00 2.14 -7.47
CA ASP A 130 6.32 1.70 -7.92
C ASP A 130 7.42 2.53 -7.26
N HIS A 131 8.63 1.98 -7.25
CA HIS A 131 9.81 2.73 -6.84
C HIS A 131 10.33 3.59 -7.99
N ILE A 132 10.86 4.78 -7.70
CA ILE A 132 11.54 5.62 -8.69
C ILE A 132 12.93 5.04 -8.98
N VAL A 133 13.70 4.81 -7.93
CA VAL A 133 14.93 4.01 -7.93
C VAL A 133 14.57 2.58 -7.52
N PRO A 134 14.77 1.58 -8.38
CA PRO A 134 14.49 0.19 -8.06
C PRO A 134 15.22 -0.30 -6.80
N VAL A 135 14.61 -1.25 -6.08
CA VAL A 135 15.23 -1.88 -4.89
C VAL A 135 16.58 -2.53 -5.23
N ILE A 136 16.70 -3.16 -6.40
CA ILE A 136 17.97 -3.78 -6.84
C ILE A 136 19.10 -2.75 -7.04
N GLU A 137 18.76 -1.47 -7.16
CA GLU A 137 19.67 -0.33 -7.29
C GLU A 137 19.82 0.44 -5.97
N GLY A 138 19.34 -0.12 -4.84
CA GLY A 138 19.43 0.51 -3.52
C GLY A 138 18.28 1.46 -3.18
N GLY A 139 17.16 1.39 -3.91
CA GLY A 139 16.00 2.25 -3.67
C GLY A 139 15.37 2.13 -2.27
N ASP A 140 15.59 1.01 -1.57
CA ASP A 140 15.14 0.76 -0.20
C ASP A 140 16.07 1.35 0.87
N GLU A 141 17.26 1.83 0.48
CA GLU A 141 18.20 2.52 1.36
C GLU A 141 17.91 4.03 1.49
N ILE A 142 17.04 4.58 0.64
CA ILE A 142 16.69 5.99 0.65
C ILE A 142 15.94 6.36 1.94
N ASP A 143 16.44 7.37 2.66
CA ASP A 143 15.90 7.76 3.96
C ASP A 143 14.49 8.34 3.88
N ASP A 144 14.25 9.24 2.93
CA ASP A 144 12.91 9.71 2.59
C ASP A 144 12.22 8.69 1.67
N VAL A 145 11.69 7.63 2.30
CA VAL A 145 11.03 6.51 1.60
C VAL A 145 9.95 7.01 0.65
N LEU A 146 9.15 8.01 1.04
CA LEU A 146 8.05 8.47 0.21
C LEU A 146 8.57 9.17 -1.05
N SER A 147 9.68 9.89 -0.98
CA SER A 147 10.30 10.52 -2.16
C SER A 147 10.70 9.52 -3.25
N ASN A 148 10.98 8.27 -2.89
CA ASN A 148 11.35 7.22 -3.83
C ASN A 148 10.16 6.38 -4.34
N LEU A 149 8.92 6.78 -4.04
CA LEU A 149 7.73 6.07 -4.50
C LEU A 149 6.94 6.94 -5.48
N ARG A 150 6.19 6.33 -6.39
CA ARG A 150 5.33 7.00 -7.38
C ARG A 150 4.09 6.17 -7.73
N THR A 151 3.03 6.84 -8.16
CA THR A 151 1.89 6.21 -8.83
C THR A 151 2.17 5.98 -10.32
N LEU A 152 1.90 4.77 -10.81
CA LEU A 152 1.85 4.41 -12.23
C LEU A 152 0.45 3.85 -12.56
N CYS A 153 -0.14 4.25 -13.69
CA CYS A 153 -1.42 3.71 -14.17
C CYS A 153 -1.30 2.30 -14.75
#